data_AF-A0A3M6T5D2-F1
#
_entry.id   AF-A0A3M6T5D2-F1
#
_cell.length_a   1.000
_cell.length_b   1.000
_cell.length_c   1.000
_cell.angle_alpha   90.00
_cell.angle_beta   90.00
_cell.angle_gamma   90.00
#
_symmetry.space_group_name_H-M   'P 1'
#
loop_
_entity.id
_entity.type
_entity.pdbx_description
1 polymer ?
#
loop_
_entity_poly.entity_id
_entity_poly.type
_entity_poly.pdbx_seq_one_letter_code
_entity_poly.pdbx_strand_id
1 'polypeptide(L)'
;VRVPSRGDKPGAVSSPDHPLPNHIVPQMPSPKVIPTLKDPDIFRCLQSVLPHIHLLWELALTNEPIVVMAPSPTICSETVQALASLISPLHYCADYRPFFTIHDTEFKEYTTRTQAPPGVILGVTNPFFAKTLQHWPHMVRIGEMSNLVISSRRSPGVGQNAKRTLSSKPGIYTKYKQFLSKDKLIFRRLSKGNHPKRPPEVQNAILRRHMLELTQSFMIPLERYVASLMPLQRSISPWKHPPRLQPFDADEFLTTLEHSGPQLTSRLKGNWVGLYRKFFRSANFEGWLRHRQQEIRQKLELLHLEALGKADVVGWIKEKQEVETVDLFLQIKEKLAGSASLYPPVSLDVKQQLKGHLSSIIRTLPEDLQFVLKNS
;
A
#
# COMPACT_ATOMS: atom_id res chain seq x y z
N VAL A 1 -19.34 -20.54 -4.74
CA VAL A 1 -19.54 -19.09 -4.92
C VAL A 1 -18.60 -18.38 -3.95
N ARG A 2 -17.72 -17.52 -4.48
CA ARG A 2 -16.63 -16.84 -3.76
C ARG A 2 -17.18 -15.63 -2.99
N VAL A 3 -16.58 -15.32 -1.84
CA VAL A 3 -16.91 -14.11 -1.08
C VAL A 3 -16.52 -12.88 -1.93
N PRO A 4 -17.46 -11.96 -2.22
CA PRO A 4 -17.16 -10.80 -3.05
C PRO A 4 -16.14 -9.88 -2.39
N SER A 5 -15.20 -9.39 -3.19
CA SER A 5 -14.24 -8.37 -2.79
C SER A 5 -14.77 -6.98 -3.14
N ARG A 6 -14.24 -5.92 -2.53
CA ARG A 6 -14.64 -4.51 -2.79
C ARG A 6 -14.60 -4.08 -4.27
N GLY A 7 -14.03 -4.89 -5.18
CA GLY A 7 -14.04 -4.69 -6.63
C GLY A 7 -15.22 -5.34 -7.37
N ASP A 8 -16.06 -6.12 -6.70
CA ASP A 8 -17.21 -6.78 -7.34
C ASP A 8 -18.40 -5.82 -7.41
N LYS A 9 -18.87 -5.55 -8.64
CA LYS A 9 -20.07 -4.75 -8.88
C LYS A 9 -21.31 -5.49 -8.34
N PRO A 10 -22.29 -4.79 -7.74
CA PRO A 10 -23.51 -5.42 -7.27
C PRO A 10 -24.32 -5.94 -8.46
N GLY A 11 -24.58 -7.26 -8.53
CA GLY A 11 -25.49 -7.84 -9.53
C GLY A 11 -25.13 -9.22 -10.10
N ALA A 12 -24.00 -9.83 -9.76
CA ALA A 12 -23.61 -11.12 -10.35
C ALA A 12 -24.27 -12.33 -9.64
N VAL A 13 -25.60 -12.44 -9.73
CA VAL A 13 -26.31 -13.72 -9.57
C VAL A 13 -27.49 -13.75 -10.54
N SER A 14 -27.35 -14.40 -11.69
CA SER A 14 -28.46 -15.09 -12.38
C SER A 14 -28.00 -15.83 -13.66
N SER A 15 -28.53 -17.03 -13.84
CA SER A 15 -28.70 -17.76 -15.11
C SER A 15 -29.99 -18.58 -14.97
N PRO A 16 -30.68 -19.04 -16.03
CA PRO A 16 -30.64 -18.67 -17.46
C PRO A 16 -32.03 -18.24 -18.02
N ASP A 17 -32.10 -18.01 -19.34
CA ASP A 17 -33.28 -17.95 -20.23
C ASP A 17 -34.17 -16.69 -20.30
N HIS A 18 -33.76 -15.72 -21.15
CA HIS A 18 -34.54 -15.18 -22.29
C HIS A 18 -33.72 -14.08 -23.01
N PRO A 19 -33.77 -13.94 -24.36
CA PRO A 19 -32.95 -12.98 -25.10
C PRO A 19 -33.69 -11.66 -25.31
N LEU A 20 -33.17 -10.56 -24.74
CA LEU A 20 -33.66 -9.18 -24.98
C LEU A 20 -32.51 -8.16 -24.79
N PRO A 21 -32.57 -6.96 -25.41
CA PRO A 21 -31.73 -6.56 -26.54
C PRO A 21 -30.55 -5.63 -26.15
N ASN A 22 -29.67 -5.40 -27.13
CA ASN A 22 -28.50 -4.49 -27.10
C ASN A 22 -28.72 -3.19 -26.32
N HIS A 23 -28.42 -3.19 -25.02
CA HIS A 23 -28.21 -1.97 -24.26
C HIS A 23 -26.73 -1.61 -24.26
N ILE A 24 -26.45 -0.48 -24.90
CA ILE A 24 -25.20 0.27 -24.88
C ILE A 24 -24.71 0.35 -23.44
N VAL A 25 -23.64 -0.39 -23.13
CA VAL A 25 -22.92 -0.27 -21.86
C VAL A 25 -22.37 1.16 -21.80
N PRO A 26 -22.78 2.02 -20.85
CA PRO A 26 -22.15 3.31 -20.71
C PRO A 26 -20.69 3.07 -20.32
N GLN A 27 -19.77 3.50 -21.19
CA GLN A 27 -18.33 3.48 -20.91
C GLN A 27 -18.12 4.12 -19.54
N MET A 28 -17.55 3.35 -18.60
CA MET A 28 -17.23 3.89 -17.27
C MET A 28 -16.32 5.12 -17.47
N PRO A 29 -16.63 6.28 -16.87
CA PRO A 29 -15.78 7.44 -16.98
C PRO A 29 -14.39 7.10 -16.44
N SER A 30 -13.34 7.49 -17.17
CA SER A 30 -11.95 7.34 -16.74
C SER A 30 -11.78 7.86 -15.32
N PRO A 31 -11.00 7.19 -14.45
CA PRO A 31 -10.82 7.62 -13.06
C PRO A 31 -10.35 9.08 -13.03
N LYS A 32 -11.22 9.97 -12.54
CA LYS A 32 -10.89 11.38 -12.34
C LYS A 32 -9.98 11.46 -11.13
N VAL A 33 -8.72 11.81 -11.34
CA VAL A 33 -7.78 12.12 -10.25
C VAL A 33 -8.20 13.47 -9.68
N ILE A 34 -8.94 13.45 -8.58
CA ILE A 34 -9.23 14.67 -7.81
C ILE A 34 -8.01 14.92 -6.90
N PRO A 35 -7.31 16.06 -7.02
CA PRO A 35 -6.23 16.39 -6.10
C PRO A 35 -6.79 16.51 -4.69
N THR A 36 -6.23 15.78 -3.73
CA THR A 36 -6.51 16.03 -2.32
C THR A 36 -5.73 17.29 -1.92
N LEU A 37 -6.26 18.13 -1.03
CA LEU A 37 -5.60 19.36 -0.53
C LEU A 37 -4.17 19.16 0.04
N LYS A 38 -3.72 17.91 0.20
CA LYS A 38 -2.43 17.50 0.79
C LYS A 38 -1.44 16.90 -0.21
N ASP A 39 -1.80 16.83 -1.49
CA ASP A 39 -0.99 16.16 -2.51
C ASP A 39 0.16 17.06 -3.01
N PRO A 40 1.44 16.65 -2.90
CA PRO A 40 2.55 17.45 -3.41
C PRO A 40 2.45 17.57 -4.94
N ASP A 41 2.93 18.70 -5.47
CA ASP A 41 3.17 18.85 -6.90
C ASP A 41 4.41 18.04 -7.30
N ILE A 42 4.19 16.76 -7.61
CA ILE A 42 5.24 15.79 -7.95
C ILE A 42 6.05 16.28 -9.15
N PHE A 43 5.38 16.88 -10.15
CA PHE A 43 6.06 17.36 -11.34
C PHE A 43 7.04 18.48 -11.01
N ARG A 44 6.59 19.50 -10.26
CA ARG A 44 7.45 20.60 -9.82
C ARG A 44 8.62 20.11 -8.98
N CYS A 45 8.37 19.24 -8.01
CA CYS A 45 9.40 18.77 -7.08
C CYS A 45 10.49 17.93 -7.79
N LEU A 46 10.08 17.08 -8.74
CA LEU A 46 10.98 16.12 -9.39
C LEU A 46 11.39 16.54 -10.81
N GLN A 47 11.10 17.76 -11.23
CA GLN A 47 11.38 18.24 -12.60
C GLN A 47 12.84 18.04 -13.01
N SER A 48 13.79 18.36 -12.11
CA SER A 48 15.23 18.24 -12.37
C SER A 48 15.73 16.80 -12.53
N VAL A 49 14.98 15.83 -12.00
CA VAL A 49 15.32 14.40 -12.03
C VAL A 49 14.28 13.58 -12.80
N LEU A 50 13.38 14.25 -13.53
CA LEU A 50 12.26 13.64 -14.24
C LEU A 50 12.68 12.45 -15.14
N PRO A 51 13.79 12.50 -15.91
CA PRO A 51 14.24 11.36 -16.74
C PRO A 51 14.49 10.05 -15.98
N HIS A 52 14.46 10.07 -14.66
CA HIS A 52 14.66 8.94 -13.77
C HIS A 52 13.42 8.61 -12.93
N ILE A 53 12.23 9.11 -13.29
CA ILE A 53 11.02 8.92 -12.48
C ILE A 53 10.69 7.45 -12.22
N HIS A 54 10.85 6.57 -13.21
CA HIS A 54 10.61 5.12 -13.05
C HIS A 54 11.62 4.47 -12.10
N LEU A 55 12.88 4.93 -12.14
CA LEU A 55 13.90 4.50 -11.19
C LEU A 55 13.52 4.94 -9.77
N LEU A 56 13.12 6.20 -9.58
CA LEU A 56 12.69 6.71 -8.28
C LEU A 56 11.45 5.95 -7.75
N TRP A 57 10.50 5.63 -8.64
CA TRP A 57 9.35 4.81 -8.31
C TRP A 57 9.77 3.41 -7.84
N GLU A 58 10.71 2.74 -8.52
CA GLU A 58 11.22 1.44 -8.07
C GLU A 58 11.90 1.53 -6.68
N LEU A 59 12.75 2.53 -6.47
CA LEU A 59 13.43 2.73 -5.18
C LEU A 59 12.43 2.98 -4.05
N ALA A 60 11.41 3.81 -4.29
CA ALA A 60 10.34 4.04 -3.34
C ALA A 60 9.50 2.78 -3.08
N LEU A 61 9.15 2.04 -4.13
CA LEU A 61 8.37 0.80 -4.05
C LEU A 61 9.06 -0.25 -3.20
N THR A 62 10.39 -0.39 -3.32
CA THR A 62 11.17 -1.39 -2.57
C THR A 62 11.77 -0.85 -1.27
N ASN A 63 11.37 0.33 -0.81
CA ASN A 63 11.88 1.00 0.41
C ASN A 63 13.41 1.09 0.45
N GLU A 64 14.05 1.40 -0.67
CA GLU A 64 15.49 1.60 -0.68
C GLU A 64 15.87 2.86 0.10
N PRO A 65 17.04 2.88 0.78
CA PRO A 65 17.54 4.06 1.47
C PRO A 65 17.86 5.19 0.47
N ILE A 66 17.19 6.33 0.61
CA ILE A 66 17.35 7.49 -0.29
C ILE A 66 17.74 8.72 0.52
N VAL A 67 18.80 9.41 0.12
CA VAL A 67 19.10 10.76 0.62
C VAL A 67 18.66 11.79 -0.40
N VAL A 68 17.82 12.73 0.00
CA VAL A 68 17.45 13.90 -0.81
C VAL A 68 18.30 15.09 -0.35
N MET A 69 19.08 15.67 -1.26
CA MET A 69 19.82 16.92 -1.04
C MET A 69 19.16 18.05 -1.81
N ALA A 70 18.75 19.10 -1.11
CA ALA A 70 18.07 20.24 -1.70
C ALA A 70 18.63 21.57 -1.16
N PRO A 71 18.45 22.71 -1.86
CA PRO A 71 19.02 23.99 -1.43
C PRO A 71 18.27 24.64 -0.26
N SER A 72 17.04 24.23 0.04
CA SER A 72 16.25 24.77 1.13
C SER A 72 15.40 23.69 1.82
N PRO A 73 15.03 23.88 3.12
CA PRO A 73 14.19 22.92 3.84
C PRO A 73 12.82 22.70 3.18
N THR A 74 12.24 23.73 2.56
CA THR A 74 10.97 23.64 1.83
C THR A 74 11.09 22.72 0.62
N ILE A 75 12.08 22.93 -0.25
CA ILE A 75 12.27 22.07 -1.44
C ILE A 75 12.59 20.64 -1.00
N CYS A 76 13.36 20.50 0.07
CA CYS A 76 13.71 19.23 0.67
C CYS A 76 12.45 18.45 1.10
N SER A 77 11.61 19.05 1.94
CA SER A 77 10.43 18.39 2.50
C SER A 77 9.40 18.06 1.43
N GLU A 78 9.15 18.97 0.49
CA GLU A 78 8.26 18.74 -0.64
C GLU A 78 8.77 17.59 -1.53
N THR A 79 10.07 17.51 -1.78
CA THR A 79 10.67 16.43 -2.59
C THR A 79 10.55 15.08 -1.89
N VAL A 80 10.86 14.99 -0.59
CA VAL A 80 10.71 13.75 0.18
C VAL A 80 9.26 13.27 0.14
N GLN A 81 8.30 14.17 0.35
CA GLN A 81 6.89 13.85 0.27
C GLN A 81 6.47 13.40 -1.15
N ALA A 82 6.99 14.07 -2.19
CA ALA A 82 6.74 13.69 -3.58
C ALA A 82 7.24 12.28 -3.88
N LEU A 83 8.45 11.92 -3.42
CA LEU A 83 9.02 10.57 -3.59
C LEU A 83 8.17 9.50 -2.90
N ALA A 84 7.77 9.72 -1.63
CA ALA A 84 6.91 8.80 -0.91
C ALA A 84 5.54 8.62 -1.62
N SER A 85 5.03 9.67 -2.25
CA SER A 85 3.76 9.63 -2.98
C SER A 85 3.82 8.98 -4.37
N LEU A 86 5.02 8.67 -4.90
CA LEU A 86 5.17 8.10 -6.26
C LEU A 86 4.48 6.75 -6.41
N ILE A 87 4.37 5.99 -5.32
CA ILE A 87 3.76 4.66 -5.32
C ILE A 87 2.27 4.68 -5.02
N SER A 88 1.62 5.84 -4.97
CA SER A 88 0.16 5.91 -4.79
C SER A 88 -0.57 5.08 -5.88
N PRO A 89 -1.60 4.28 -5.55
CA PRO A 89 -2.34 4.25 -4.27
C PRO A 89 -1.77 3.31 -3.20
N LEU A 90 -0.64 2.65 -3.45
CA LEU A 90 0.03 1.87 -2.41
C LEU A 90 0.55 2.84 -1.34
N HIS A 91 0.25 2.55 -0.08
CA HIS A 91 0.76 3.35 1.04
C HIS A 91 2.26 3.10 1.22
N TYR A 92 3.03 4.18 1.40
CA TYR A 92 4.42 4.09 1.81
C TYR A 92 4.50 3.72 3.29
N CYS A 93 5.07 2.56 3.60
CA CYS A 93 5.09 1.98 4.96
C CYS A 93 6.46 2.01 5.62
N ALA A 94 7.45 2.70 5.03
CA ALA A 94 8.74 2.95 5.67
C ALA A 94 8.85 4.37 6.20
N ASP A 95 9.88 4.64 7.00
CA ASP A 95 10.13 5.98 7.55
C ASP A 95 10.53 6.96 6.43
N TYR A 96 10.19 8.22 6.61
CA TYR A 96 10.69 9.30 5.80
C TYR A 96 10.82 10.56 6.65
N ARG A 97 11.94 11.26 6.50
CA ARG A 97 12.24 12.50 7.22
C ARG A 97 12.26 13.65 6.22
N PRO A 98 11.20 14.47 6.15
CA PRO A 98 11.13 15.56 5.19
C PRO A 98 12.29 16.55 5.31
N PHE A 99 12.79 16.75 6.53
CA PHE A 99 13.96 17.57 6.80
C PHE A 99 14.68 17.04 8.04
N PHE A 100 15.95 16.69 7.87
CA PHE A 100 16.85 16.11 8.87
C PHE A 100 18.07 17.00 9.08
N THR A 101 18.48 17.14 10.33
CA THR A 101 19.49 18.08 10.81
C THR A 101 20.56 17.38 11.64
N ILE A 102 21.64 18.10 11.92
CA ILE A 102 22.71 17.61 12.79
C ILE A 102 22.31 17.57 14.27
N HIS A 103 21.19 18.19 14.62
CA HIS A 103 20.69 18.29 15.99
C HIS A 103 19.68 17.20 16.33
N ASP A 104 19.26 16.40 15.35
CA ASP A 104 18.38 15.26 15.57
C ASP A 104 19.10 14.19 16.40
N THR A 105 18.39 13.59 17.35
CA THR A 105 18.93 12.59 18.28
C THR A 105 19.47 11.35 17.55
N GLU A 106 18.89 11.02 16.40
CA GLU A 106 19.24 9.88 15.54
C GLU A 106 20.39 10.20 14.57
N PHE A 107 21.01 11.39 14.63
CA PHE A 107 22.10 11.79 13.74
C PHE A 107 23.24 10.77 13.67
N LYS A 108 23.66 10.21 14.81
CA LYS A 108 24.73 9.21 14.85
C LYS A 108 24.33 7.90 14.17
N GLU A 109 23.05 7.52 14.26
CA GLU A 109 22.52 6.30 13.65
C GLU A 109 22.50 6.40 12.13
N TYR A 110 21.96 7.50 11.57
CA TYR A 110 21.88 7.68 10.13
C TYR A 110 23.23 7.99 9.45
N THR A 111 24.22 8.45 10.21
CA THR A 111 25.56 8.78 9.66
C THR A 111 26.61 7.71 9.88
N THR A 112 26.30 6.64 10.60
CA THR A 112 27.23 5.54 10.84
C THR A 112 27.58 4.80 9.54
N ARG A 113 28.80 4.26 9.50
CA ARG A 113 29.27 3.40 8.40
C ARG A 113 29.37 1.93 8.78
N THR A 114 29.11 1.61 10.05
CA THR A 114 29.23 0.24 10.58
C THR A 114 28.03 -0.62 10.21
N GLN A 115 26.87 -0.01 9.96
CA GLN A 115 25.62 -0.68 9.64
C GLN A 115 25.11 -0.23 8.27
N ALA A 116 24.32 -1.08 7.63
CA ALA A 116 23.65 -0.71 6.40
C ALA A 116 22.58 0.37 6.70
N PRO A 117 22.44 1.41 5.86
CA PRO A 117 21.39 2.40 6.05
C PRO A 117 20.00 1.75 6.08
N PRO A 118 19.11 2.15 7.00
CA PRO A 118 17.74 1.64 7.03
C PRO A 118 16.96 2.11 5.82
N GLY A 119 15.87 1.41 5.48
CA GLY A 119 14.95 1.85 4.43
C GLY A 119 14.23 3.13 4.84
N VAL A 120 14.82 4.28 4.52
CA VAL A 120 14.29 5.62 4.86
C VAL A 120 14.55 6.59 3.71
N ILE A 121 13.62 7.54 3.51
CA ILE A 121 13.86 8.72 2.67
C ILE A 121 14.28 9.87 3.57
N LEU A 122 15.55 10.25 3.52
CA LEU A 122 16.16 11.25 4.39
C LEU A 122 16.40 12.57 3.62
N GLY A 123 15.67 13.61 3.98
CA GLY A 123 15.83 14.95 3.40
C GLY A 123 16.87 15.79 4.15
N VAL A 124 17.84 16.35 3.44
CA VAL A 124 18.88 17.23 4.00
C VAL A 124 19.17 18.42 3.08
N THR A 125 19.69 19.52 3.64
CA THR A 125 20.07 20.71 2.85
C THR A 125 21.56 21.05 2.89
N ASN A 126 22.25 20.63 3.95
CA ASN A 126 23.61 21.09 4.25
C ASN A 126 24.69 20.32 3.44
N PRO A 127 25.65 21.00 2.77
CA PRO A 127 26.80 20.36 2.11
C PRO A 127 27.61 19.43 3.00
N PHE A 128 27.61 19.64 4.31
CA PHE A 128 28.22 18.72 5.27
C PHE A 128 27.70 17.28 5.06
N PHE A 129 26.38 17.11 4.86
CA PHE A 129 25.78 15.80 4.59
C PHE A 129 26.26 15.17 3.28
N ALA A 130 26.72 15.97 2.31
CA ALA A 130 27.27 15.43 1.06
C ALA A 130 28.51 14.56 1.29
N LYS A 131 29.34 14.92 2.28
CA LYS A 131 30.51 14.11 2.67
C LYS A 131 30.14 13.02 3.66
N THR A 132 29.28 13.33 4.62
CA THR A 132 28.89 12.39 5.68
C THR A 132 28.11 11.20 5.13
N LEU A 133 27.11 11.46 4.28
CA LEU A 133 26.22 10.46 3.69
C LEU A 133 26.67 9.95 2.31
N GLN A 134 27.91 10.23 1.88
CA GLN A 134 28.43 9.79 0.57
C GLN A 134 28.42 8.26 0.35
N HIS A 135 28.34 7.50 1.44
CA HIS A 135 28.32 6.04 1.45
C HIS A 135 26.91 5.47 1.25
N TRP A 136 25.87 6.30 1.31
CA TRP A 136 24.50 5.89 1.09
C TRP A 136 24.28 5.42 -0.36
N PRO A 137 23.41 4.42 -0.58
CA PRO A 137 23.30 3.75 -1.87
C PRO A 137 22.65 4.64 -2.94
N HIS A 138 21.74 5.53 -2.55
CA HIS A 138 20.99 6.40 -3.46
C HIS A 138 20.96 7.83 -2.93
N MET A 139 21.34 8.77 -3.79
CA MET A 139 21.31 10.18 -3.48
C MET A 139 20.65 10.95 -4.62
N VAL A 140 19.61 11.71 -4.29
CA VAL A 140 18.84 12.56 -5.18
C VAL A 140 19.21 14.00 -4.89
N ARG A 141 19.81 14.70 -5.85
CA ARG A 141 20.16 16.12 -5.72
C ARG A 141 19.22 16.97 -6.54
N ILE A 142 18.49 17.86 -5.86
CA ILE A 142 17.51 18.76 -6.47
C ILE A 142 18.09 20.18 -6.46
N GLY A 143 18.04 20.86 -7.61
CA GLY A 143 18.46 22.26 -7.76
C GLY A 143 19.98 22.47 -7.72
N GLU A 144 20.43 23.65 -8.17
CA GLU A 144 21.83 24.05 -8.04
C GLU A 144 22.14 24.44 -6.59
N MET A 145 23.07 23.70 -5.97
CA MET A 145 23.57 24.01 -4.62
C MET A 145 24.67 25.09 -4.64
N SER A 146 24.68 25.96 -5.66
CA SER A 146 25.73 26.95 -5.93
C SER A 146 25.95 27.92 -4.76
N ASN A 147 24.91 28.22 -4.00
CA ASN A 147 24.98 29.11 -2.83
C ASN A 147 25.57 28.45 -1.56
N LEU A 148 25.83 27.14 -1.60
CA LEU A 148 26.32 26.38 -0.45
C LEU A 148 27.78 25.93 -0.61
N VAL A 149 28.34 26.08 -1.82
CA VAL A 149 29.78 25.89 -2.06
C VAL A 149 30.45 27.24 -1.85
N ILE A 150 30.92 27.50 -0.63
CA ILE A 150 31.95 28.52 -0.42
C ILE A 150 33.07 28.13 -1.38
N SER A 151 33.28 28.94 -2.41
CA SER A 151 34.36 28.77 -3.37
C SER A 151 35.67 28.67 -2.61
N SER A 152 36.18 27.45 -2.43
CA SER A 152 37.60 27.25 -2.20
C SER A 152 38.31 27.67 -3.48
N ARG A 153 38.59 28.97 -3.60
CA ARG A 153 39.60 29.50 -4.53
C ARG A 153 40.91 28.79 -4.23
N ARG A 154 41.29 27.77 -4.98
CA ARG A 154 42.70 27.39 -5.17
C ARG A 154 42.93 26.89 -6.60
N SER A 155 44.02 27.43 -7.14
CA SER A 155 44.69 27.29 -8.43
C SER A 155 44.69 25.89 -9.07
N PRO A 156 44.87 25.80 -10.41
CA PRO A 156 44.96 24.53 -11.12
C PRO A 156 46.32 23.87 -10.83
N GLY A 157 46.32 22.91 -9.90
CA GLY A 157 47.43 21.98 -9.71
C GLY A 157 47.26 20.78 -10.62
N VAL A 158 48.18 20.62 -11.58
CA VAL A 158 48.30 19.46 -12.46
C VAL A 158 48.55 18.20 -11.62
N GLY A 159 47.84 17.10 -11.93
CA GLY A 159 48.32 15.75 -11.58
C GLY A 159 47.73 15.06 -10.34
N GLN A 160 46.43 15.18 -10.04
CA GLN A 160 45.78 14.26 -9.10
C GLN A 160 44.59 13.51 -9.72
N ASN A 161 44.69 12.19 -9.67
CA ASN A 161 43.66 11.23 -10.07
C ASN A 161 42.30 11.59 -9.45
N ALA A 162 41.30 11.80 -10.32
CA ALA A 162 39.92 12.11 -9.97
C ALA A 162 39.25 10.95 -9.22
N LYS A 163 39.54 10.81 -7.91
CA LYS A 163 38.67 10.08 -6.98
C LYS A 163 37.36 10.88 -6.86
N ARG A 164 36.39 10.53 -7.72
CA ARG A 164 34.95 10.85 -7.68
C ARG A 164 34.55 11.82 -6.56
N THR A 165 34.90 13.10 -6.69
CA THR A 165 34.22 14.15 -5.95
C THR A 165 32.81 14.18 -6.51
N LEU A 166 31.85 13.95 -5.62
CA LEU A 166 30.43 13.85 -5.90
C LEU A 166 29.98 15.20 -6.51
N SER A 167 30.07 15.34 -7.83
CA SER A 167 29.91 16.60 -8.56
C SER A 167 28.71 17.39 -8.07
N SER A 168 28.82 18.70 -7.83
CA SER A 168 27.73 19.53 -7.28
C SER A 168 26.51 19.70 -8.22
N LYS A 169 26.40 18.86 -9.25
CA LYS A 169 25.36 18.93 -10.26
C LYS A 169 24.06 18.29 -9.74
N PRO A 170 22.89 18.86 -10.05
CA PRO A 170 21.60 18.20 -9.82
C PRO A 170 21.56 16.86 -10.56
N GLY A 171 20.91 15.85 -9.98
CA GLY A 171 20.82 14.52 -10.56
C GLY A 171 20.69 13.41 -9.54
N ILE A 172 20.70 12.16 -10.01
CA ILE A 172 20.62 10.96 -9.17
C ILE A 172 21.94 10.22 -9.23
N TYR A 173 22.47 9.91 -8.05
CA TYR A 173 23.71 9.17 -7.87
C TYR A 173 23.34 7.83 -7.25
N THR A 174 23.41 6.78 -8.06
CA THR A 174 23.09 5.42 -7.63
C THR A 174 23.86 4.41 -8.46
N LYS A 175 24.19 3.27 -7.85
CA LYS A 175 24.68 2.07 -8.55
C LYS A 175 23.55 1.09 -8.90
N TYR A 176 22.32 1.38 -8.48
CA TYR A 176 21.17 0.52 -8.68
C TYR A 176 20.81 0.41 -10.15
N LYS A 177 20.57 -0.83 -10.59
CA LYS A 177 20.13 -1.14 -11.93
C LYS A 177 18.62 -1.33 -11.91
N GLN A 178 17.90 -0.43 -12.58
CA GLN A 178 16.45 -0.50 -12.74
C GLN A 178 16.01 -1.84 -13.34
N PHE A 179 14.92 -2.41 -12.82
CA PHE A 179 14.32 -3.63 -13.35
C PHE A 179 13.48 -3.35 -14.60
N LEU A 180 12.82 -2.19 -14.64
CA LEU A 180 11.91 -1.78 -15.70
C LEU A 180 12.57 -0.79 -16.65
N SER A 181 12.11 -0.83 -17.90
CA SER A 181 12.48 0.14 -18.92
C SER A 181 11.77 1.47 -18.71
N LYS A 182 12.35 2.53 -19.24
CA LYS A 182 11.78 3.88 -19.21
C LYS A 182 10.69 4.01 -20.28
N ASP A 183 9.56 4.61 -19.92
CA ASP A 183 8.56 4.98 -20.91
C ASP A 183 8.98 6.29 -21.61
N LYS A 184 9.37 6.21 -22.89
CA LYS A 184 9.75 7.38 -23.68
C LYS A 184 8.55 8.26 -24.06
N LEU A 185 7.33 7.72 -24.08
CA LEU A 185 6.12 8.45 -24.47
C LEU A 185 5.69 9.44 -23.39
N ILE A 186 5.75 9.04 -22.11
CA ILE A 186 5.42 9.96 -21.01
C ILE A 186 6.39 11.15 -20.99
N PHE A 187 7.69 10.93 -21.22
CA PHE A 187 8.66 12.02 -21.33
C PHE A 187 8.33 12.99 -22.46
N ARG A 188 8.01 12.48 -23.66
CA ARG A 188 7.59 13.33 -24.77
C ARG A 188 6.34 14.13 -24.45
N ARG A 189 5.36 13.53 -23.75
CA ARG A 189 4.12 14.22 -23.34
C ARG A 189 4.40 15.32 -22.31
N LEU A 190 5.29 15.05 -21.36
CA LEU A 190 5.66 16.02 -20.32
C LEU A 190 6.52 17.17 -20.88
N SER A 191 7.47 16.87 -21.77
CA SER A 191 8.31 17.90 -22.41
C SER A 191 7.54 18.84 -23.34
N LYS A 192 6.51 18.33 -24.04
CA LYS A 192 5.58 19.15 -24.85
C LYS A 192 4.67 20.05 -23.99
N GLY A 193 4.71 19.87 -22.67
CA GLY A 193 3.93 20.59 -21.69
C GLY A 193 4.35 22.03 -21.41
N ASN A 194 5.56 22.40 -21.79
CA ASN A 194 6.21 23.67 -21.41
C ASN A 194 5.70 24.90 -22.21
N HIS A 195 4.46 24.85 -22.72
CA HIS A 195 3.87 25.92 -23.53
C HIS A 195 3.21 26.98 -22.62
N PRO A 196 3.38 28.29 -22.89
CA PRO A 196 2.94 29.39 -22.01
C PRO A 196 1.42 29.48 -21.75
N LYS A 197 0.60 28.74 -22.50
CA LYS A 197 -0.88 28.72 -22.35
C LYS A 197 -1.40 27.55 -21.51
N ARG A 198 -0.52 26.67 -21.03
CA ARG A 198 -0.92 25.46 -20.32
C ARG A 198 -0.70 25.64 -18.80
N PRO A 199 -1.74 25.41 -17.97
CA PRO A 199 -1.58 25.47 -16.52
C PRO A 199 -0.55 24.42 -16.02
N PRO A 200 0.29 24.76 -15.02
CA PRO A 200 1.31 23.86 -14.48
C PRO A 200 0.71 22.58 -13.87
N GLU A 201 -0.51 22.65 -13.36
CA GLU A 201 -1.25 21.54 -12.75
C GLU A 201 -1.49 20.40 -13.73
N VAL A 202 -1.53 20.70 -15.04
CA VAL A 202 -1.77 19.68 -16.06
C VAL A 202 -0.59 18.71 -16.17
N GLN A 203 0.64 19.19 -15.98
CA GLN A 203 1.83 18.32 -16.00
C GLN A 203 1.85 17.40 -14.79
N ASN A 204 1.54 17.95 -13.63
CA ASN A 204 1.40 17.18 -12.41
C ASN A 204 0.30 16.11 -12.54
N ALA A 205 -0.87 16.45 -13.08
CA ALA A 205 -1.96 15.50 -13.30
C ALA A 205 -1.58 14.35 -14.25
N ILE A 206 -0.86 14.66 -15.33
CA ILE A 206 -0.37 13.63 -16.28
C ILE A 206 0.62 12.69 -15.58
N LEU A 207 1.57 13.25 -14.82
CA LEU A 207 2.58 12.47 -14.11
C LEU A 207 1.94 11.58 -13.03
N ARG A 208 1.06 12.15 -12.20
CA ARG A 208 0.33 11.43 -11.16
C ARG A 208 -0.49 10.29 -11.73
N ARG A 209 -1.24 10.54 -12.80
CA ARG A 209 -2.02 9.50 -13.48
C ARG A 209 -1.14 8.36 -13.97
N HIS A 210 0.00 8.68 -14.59
CA HIS A 210 0.92 7.67 -15.10
C HIS A 210 1.55 6.83 -13.97
N MET A 211 1.96 7.45 -12.85
CA MET A 211 2.47 6.74 -11.67
C MET A 211 1.39 5.88 -10.99
N LEU A 212 0.16 6.38 -10.93
CA LEU A 212 -1.00 5.65 -10.40
C LEU A 212 -1.32 4.41 -11.24
N GLU A 213 -1.41 4.57 -12.56
CA GLU A 213 -1.65 3.46 -13.48
C GLU A 213 -0.53 2.41 -13.38
N LEU A 214 0.73 2.84 -13.29
CA LEU A 214 1.87 1.95 -13.11
C LEU A 214 1.79 1.15 -11.79
N THR A 215 1.50 1.82 -10.68
CA THR A 215 1.39 1.16 -9.37
C THR A 215 0.21 0.20 -9.36
N GLN A 216 -0.94 0.59 -9.91
CA GLN A 216 -2.09 -0.31 -10.03
C GLN A 216 -1.75 -1.55 -10.86
N SER A 217 -1.09 -1.39 -12.02
CA SER A 217 -0.63 -2.52 -12.82
C SER A 217 0.28 -3.48 -12.05
N PHE A 218 1.15 -2.94 -11.19
CA PHE A 218 1.99 -3.74 -10.31
C PHE A 218 1.20 -4.44 -9.19
N MET A 219 0.15 -3.82 -8.64
CA MET A 219 -0.62 -4.39 -7.53
C MET A 219 -1.70 -5.40 -7.97
N ILE A 220 -2.26 -5.28 -9.17
CA ILE A 220 -3.36 -6.13 -9.66
C ILE A 220 -3.05 -7.64 -9.54
N PRO A 221 -1.88 -8.17 -9.95
CA PRO A 221 -1.58 -9.58 -9.79
C PRO A 221 -1.56 -10.03 -8.33
N LEU A 222 -1.00 -9.21 -7.43
CA LEU A 222 -0.95 -9.48 -6.00
C LEU A 222 -2.35 -9.56 -5.40
N GLU A 223 -3.21 -8.60 -5.74
CA GLU A 223 -4.60 -8.58 -5.28
C GLU A 223 -5.38 -9.80 -5.77
N ARG A 224 -5.16 -10.21 -7.03
CA ARG A 224 -5.79 -11.42 -7.60
C ARG A 224 -5.34 -12.68 -6.87
N TYR A 225 -4.05 -12.83 -6.60
CA TYR A 225 -3.50 -14.00 -5.90
C TYR A 225 -3.96 -14.04 -4.44
N VAL A 226 -3.89 -12.94 -3.69
CA VAL A 226 -4.45 -12.91 -2.33
C VAL A 226 -5.94 -13.26 -2.33
N ALA A 227 -6.67 -12.84 -3.36
CA ALA A 227 -8.07 -13.17 -3.45
C ALA A 227 -8.36 -14.62 -3.88
N SER A 228 -7.41 -15.35 -4.48
CA SER A 228 -7.51 -16.81 -4.64
C SER A 228 -7.22 -17.59 -3.36
N LEU A 229 -6.49 -16.98 -2.40
CA LEU A 229 -6.26 -17.56 -1.06
C LEU A 229 -7.49 -17.46 -0.13
N MET A 230 -8.55 -16.77 -0.57
CA MET A 230 -9.76 -16.54 0.22
C MET A 230 -10.54 -17.84 0.46
N PRO A 231 -11.03 -18.07 1.70
CA PRO A 231 -11.88 -19.22 1.97
C PRO A 231 -13.21 -19.12 1.24
N LEU A 232 -13.77 -20.26 0.85
CA LEU A 232 -15.06 -20.32 0.18
C LEU A 232 -16.19 -19.96 1.15
N GLN A 233 -17.24 -19.27 0.67
CA GLN A 233 -18.35 -18.86 1.54
C GLN A 233 -19.03 -20.05 2.24
N ARG A 234 -19.12 -21.20 1.57
CA ARG A 234 -19.66 -22.46 2.15
C ARG A 234 -18.88 -22.99 3.35
N SER A 235 -17.62 -22.56 3.54
CA SER A 235 -16.80 -22.95 4.69
C SER A 235 -17.10 -22.12 5.94
N ILE A 236 -17.85 -21.03 5.80
CA ILE A 236 -18.27 -20.18 6.91
C ILE A 236 -19.47 -20.87 7.58
N SER A 237 -19.20 -21.57 8.68
CA SER A 237 -20.24 -22.20 9.50
C SER A 237 -20.55 -21.31 10.71
N PRO A 238 -21.82 -21.21 11.15
CA PRO A 238 -22.18 -20.55 12.41
C PRO A 238 -21.49 -21.16 13.64
N TRP A 239 -21.24 -22.47 13.59
CA TRP A 239 -20.83 -23.28 14.74
C TRP A 239 -19.32 -23.54 14.80
N LYS A 240 -18.55 -23.03 13.83
CA LYS A 240 -17.09 -23.16 13.77
C LYS A 240 -16.45 -21.77 13.79
N HIS A 241 -15.18 -21.70 14.16
CA HIS A 241 -14.45 -20.44 14.05
C HIS A 241 -14.45 -19.91 12.61
N PRO A 242 -14.42 -18.57 12.42
CA PRO A 242 -14.25 -17.98 11.10
C PRO A 242 -13.03 -18.59 10.39
N PRO A 243 -13.14 -18.97 9.12
CA PRO A 243 -12.02 -19.54 8.39
C PRO A 243 -10.88 -18.51 8.30
N ARG A 244 -9.64 -19.00 8.32
CA ARG A 244 -8.45 -18.15 8.18
C ARG A 244 -8.05 -18.07 6.71
N LEU A 245 -7.45 -16.94 6.34
CA LEU A 245 -6.81 -16.79 5.02
C LEU A 245 -5.63 -17.76 4.94
N GLN A 246 -5.44 -18.40 3.79
CA GLN A 246 -4.24 -19.20 3.53
C GLN A 246 -2.99 -18.30 3.56
N PRO A 247 -1.82 -18.80 4.02
CA PRO A 247 -0.61 -18.02 4.02
C PRO A 247 -0.22 -17.63 2.59
N PHE A 248 0.39 -16.46 2.44
CA PHE A 248 0.90 -16.00 1.15
C PHE A 248 2.19 -16.73 0.82
N ASP A 249 2.24 -17.43 -0.31
CA ASP A 249 3.46 -18.05 -0.83
C ASP A 249 4.06 -17.20 -1.95
N ALA A 250 5.27 -16.69 -1.71
CA ALA A 250 5.96 -15.83 -2.66
C ALA A 250 6.41 -16.59 -3.91
N ASP A 251 6.86 -17.83 -3.79
CA ASP A 251 7.35 -18.57 -4.94
C ASP A 251 6.18 -19.07 -5.80
N GLU A 252 5.10 -19.54 -5.18
CA GLU A 252 3.85 -19.86 -5.90
C GLU A 252 3.36 -18.63 -6.68
N PHE A 253 3.26 -17.46 -6.03
CA PHE A 253 2.86 -16.22 -6.69
C PHE A 253 3.73 -15.92 -7.91
N LEU A 254 5.06 -16.05 -7.81
CA LEU A 254 5.97 -15.75 -8.91
C LEU A 254 5.76 -16.67 -10.11
N THR A 255 5.33 -17.92 -9.93
CA THR A 255 4.96 -18.81 -11.05
C THR A 255 3.73 -18.31 -11.81
N THR A 256 2.79 -17.66 -11.11
CA THR A 256 1.57 -17.12 -11.75
C THR A 256 1.84 -15.90 -12.64
N LEU A 257 2.97 -15.23 -12.45
CA LEU A 257 3.31 -14.00 -13.18
C LEU A 257 3.51 -14.22 -14.69
N GLU A 258 3.87 -15.42 -15.13
CA GLU A 258 3.99 -15.73 -16.55
C GLU A 258 2.66 -15.51 -17.29
N HIS A 259 1.56 -15.94 -16.67
CA HIS A 259 0.22 -15.95 -17.27
C HIS A 259 -0.66 -14.78 -16.80
N SER A 260 -0.40 -14.22 -15.61
CA SER A 260 -1.26 -13.20 -14.96
C SER A 260 -0.50 -11.97 -14.47
N GLY A 261 0.70 -11.70 -15.00
CA GLY A 261 1.56 -10.62 -14.52
C GLY A 261 1.20 -9.20 -15.00
N PRO A 262 1.94 -8.18 -14.52
CA PRO A 262 1.72 -6.77 -14.85
C PRO A 262 1.81 -6.43 -16.33
N GLN A 263 2.49 -7.26 -17.12
CA GLN A 263 2.63 -7.11 -18.57
C GLN A 263 1.28 -7.05 -19.32
N LEU A 264 0.20 -7.54 -18.69
CA LEU A 264 -1.16 -7.48 -19.26
C LEU A 264 -1.79 -6.09 -19.16
N THR A 265 -1.33 -5.25 -18.23
CA THR A 265 -1.94 -3.94 -17.95
C THR A 265 -0.95 -2.78 -18.08
N SER A 266 0.35 -3.04 -17.94
CA SER A 266 1.43 -2.06 -18.10
C SER A 266 2.10 -2.21 -19.46
N ARG A 267 2.45 -1.06 -20.06
CA ARG A 267 3.26 -1.00 -21.30
C ARG A 267 4.76 -1.14 -21.03
N LEU A 268 5.18 -1.09 -19.76
CA LEU A 268 6.59 -1.19 -19.40
C LEU A 268 7.08 -2.63 -19.53
N LYS A 269 8.25 -2.77 -20.15
CA LYS A 269 8.96 -4.04 -20.27
C LYS A 269 10.11 -4.06 -19.27
N GLY A 270 10.47 -5.24 -18.78
CA GLY A 270 11.58 -5.39 -17.84
C GLY A 270 11.44 -6.65 -17.01
N ASN A 271 12.31 -6.77 -16.01
CA ASN A 271 12.33 -7.90 -15.10
C ASN A 271 11.35 -7.68 -13.93
N TRP A 272 10.06 -7.92 -14.20
CA TRP A 272 9.00 -7.83 -13.18
C TRP A 272 9.23 -8.82 -12.03
N VAL A 273 9.67 -10.04 -12.32
CA VAL A 273 9.95 -11.09 -11.31
C VAL A 273 11.00 -10.60 -10.31
N GLY A 274 12.08 -10.00 -10.80
CA GLY A 274 13.14 -9.42 -9.95
C GLY A 274 12.63 -8.28 -9.07
N LEU A 275 11.74 -7.43 -9.62
CA LEU A 275 11.13 -6.35 -8.86
C LEU A 275 10.22 -6.89 -7.74
N TYR A 276 9.38 -7.90 -7.99
CA TYR A 276 8.56 -8.53 -6.96
C TYR A 276 9.39 -9.21 -5.88
N ARG A 277 10.44 -9.97 -6.26
CA ARG A 277 11.35 -10.59 -5.29
C ARG A 277 11.97 -9.54 -4.35
N LYS A 278 12.27 -8.35 -4.87
CA LYS A 278 12.78 -7.25 -4.06
C LYS A 278 11.69 -6.62 -3.20
N PHE A 279 10.50 -6.40 -3.76
CA PHE A 279 9.33 -5.86 -3.05
C PHE A 279 8.90 -6.73 -1.86
N PHE A 280 8.94 -8.06 -1.97
CA PHE A 280 8.59 -8.96 -0.87
C PHE A 280 9.48 -8.85 0.36
N ARG A 281 10.65 -8.21 0.22
CA ARG A 281 11.57 -7.93 1.33
C ARG A 281 11.38 -6.53 1.91
N SER A 282 10.44 -5.74 1.39
CA SER A 282 10.25 -4.34 1.76
C SER A 282 9.12 -4.16 2.77
N ALA A 283 9.20 -3.07 3.54
CA ALA A 283 8.18 -2.69 4.51
C ALA A 283 6.82 -2.38 3.84
N ASN A 284 6.84 -1.89 2.59
CA ASN A 284 5.62 -1.63 1.81
C ASN A 284 4.82 -2.92 1.56
N PHE A 285 5.49 -4.03 1.23
CA PHE A 285 4.80 -5.31 1.04
C PHE A 285 4.22 -5.82 2.36
N GLU A 286 5.01 -5.79 3.42
CA GLU A 286 4.57 -6.24 4.74
C GLU A 286 3.37 -5.42 5.25
N GLY A 287 3.44 -4.09 5.16
CA GLY A 287 2.36 -3.20 5.53
C GLY A 287 1.10 -3.44 4.72
N TRP A 288 1.24 -3.59 3.39
CA TRP A 288 0.12 -3.92 2.50
C TRP A 288 -0.51 -5.27 2.83
N LEU A 289 0.29 -6.33 3.02
CA LEU A 289 -0.22 -7.68 3.28
C LEU A 289 -0.94 -7.73 4.63
N ARG A 290 -0.37 -7.14 5.67
CA ARG A 290 -1.01 -7.05 7.00
C ARG A 290 -2.34 -6.30 6.94
N HIS A 291 -2.37 -5.14 6.26
CA HIS A 291 -3.60 -4.38 6.06
C HIS A 291 -4.65 -5.23 5.32
N ARG A 292 -4.24 -5.92 4.26
CA ARG A 292 -5.14 -6.75 3.47
C ARG A 292 -5.69 -7.95 4.25
N GLN A 293 -4.84 -8.62 5.04
CA GLN A 293 -5.25 -9.71 5.92
C GLN A 293 -6.24 -9.22 6.99
N GLN A 294 -6.04 -8.02 7.52
CA GLN A 294 -6.95 -7.41 8.49
C GLN A 294 -8.33 -7.12 7.88
N GLU A 295 -8.37 -6.51 6.68
CA GLU A 295 -9.63 -6.27 5.96
C GLU A 295 -10.40 -7.58 5.71
N ILE A 296 -9.68 -8.62 5.27
CA ILE A 296 -10.25 -9.94 5.00
C ILE A 296 -10.80 -10.55 6.30
N ARG A 297 -10.04 -10.50 7.39
CA ARG A 297 -10.44 -11.04 8.69
C ARG A 297 -11.73 -10.37 9.19
N GLN A 298 -11.78 -9.04 9.17
CA GLN A 298 -12.98 -8.28 9.54
C GLN A 298 -14.17 -8.68 8.67
N LYS A 299 -13.97 -8.85 7.35
CA LYS A 299 -15.06 -9.27 6.46
C LYS A 299 -15.55 -10.69 6.74
N LEU A 300 -14.65 -11.62 7.06
CA LEU A 300 -15.00 -13.00 7.42
C LEU A 300 -15.72 -13.06 8.76
N GLU A 301 -15.31 -12.25 9.74
CA GLU A 301 -16.01 -12.09 11.01
C GLU A 301 -17.43 -11.57 10.81
N LEU A 302 -17.61 -10.53 9.98
CA LEU A 302 -18.94 -10.01 9.63
C LEU A 302 -19.83 -11.08 9.01
N LEU A 303 -19.32 -11.83 8.02
CA LEU A 303 -20.09 -12.90 7.37
C LEU A 303 -20.41 -14.05 8.32
N HIS A 304 -19.52 -14.34 9.26
CA HIS A 304 -19.77 -15.34 10.28
C HIS A 304 -20.86 -14.88 11.26
N LEU A 305 -20.90 -13.59 11.65
CA LEU A 305 -21.99 -13.03 12.47
C LEU A 305 -23.33 -13.06 11.72
N GLU A 306 -23.33 -12.74 10.43
CA GLU A 306 -24.53 -12.86 9.59
C GLU A 306 -25.02 -14.32 9.50
N ALA A 307 -24.10 -15.28 9.38
CA ALA A 307 -24.44 -16.70 9.38
C ALA A 307 -25.01 -17.14 10.74
N LEU A 308 -24.44 -16.65 11.84
CA LEU A 308 -24.90 -16.95 13.21
C LEU A 308 -26.25 -16.31 13.53
N GLY A 309 -26.53 -15.11 13.04
CA GLY A 309 -27.85 -14.46 13.18
C GLY A 309 -28.96 -15.20 12.43
N LYS A 310 -28.63 -15.89 11.32
CA LYS A 310 -29.58 -16.69 10.53
C LYS A 310 -29.69 -18.15 10.97
N ALA A 311 -28.83 -18.59 11.89
CA ALA A 311 -28.75 -19.99 12.29
C ALA A 311 -29.91 -20.38 13.22
N ASP A 312 -30.40 -21.61 13.10
CA ASP A 312 -31.38 -22.17 14.05
C ASP A 312 -30.68 -22.61 15.34
N VAL A 313 -30.57 -21.66 16.28
CA VAL A 313 -29.96 -21.89 17.59
C VAL A 313 -30.81 -22.82 18.46
N VAL A 314 -32.14 -22.75 18.37
CA VAL A 314 -33.04 -23.55 19.21
C VAL A 314 -33.00 -25.02 18.81
N GLY A 315 -32.96 -25.31 17.51
CA GLY A 315 -32.74 -26.66 16.99
C GLY A 315 -31.38 -27.22 17.41
N TRP A 316 -30.32 -26.41 17.33
CA TRP A 316 -28.96 -26.81 17.68
C TRP A 316 -28.79 -27.16 19.16
N ILE A 317 -29.36 -26.37 20.07
CA ILE A 317 -29.23 -26.59 21.54
C ILE A 317 -29.82 -27.94 21.97
N LYS A 318 -30.92 -28.40 21.33
CA LYS A 318 -31.60 -29.64 21.73
C LYS A 318 -30.72 -30.89 21.63
N GLU A 319 -29.73 -30.88 20.75
CA GLU A 319 -28.83 -32.00 20.50
C GLU A 319 -27.48 -31.86 21.20
N LYS A 320 -27.31 -30.82 22.03
CA LYS A 320 -26.02 -30.38 22.56
C LYS A 320 -25.95 -30.43 24.08
N GLN A 321 -24.73 -30.57 24.60
CA GLN A 321 -24.50 -30.57 26.04
C GLN A 321 -24.63 -29.15 26.61
N GLU A 322 -24.95 -29.04 27.89
CA GLU A 322 -25.10 -27.74 28.58
C GLU A 322 -23.82 -26.89 28.47
N VAL A 323 -22.65 -27.52 28.60
CA VAL A 323 -21.34 -26.84 28.47
C VAL A 323 -21.17 -26.22 27.07
N GLU A 324 -21.53 -26.93 26.00
CA GLU A 324 -21.48 -26.41 24.62
C GLU A 324 -22.46 -25.25 24.42
N THR A 325 -23.61 -25.29 25.11
CA THR A 325 -24.63 -24.25 25.06
C THR A 325 -24.16 -22.97 25.77
N VAL A 326 -23.50 -23.13 26.93
CA VAL A 326 -22.88 -22.03 27.66
C VAL A 326 -21.71 -21.43 26.87
N ASP A 327 -20.87 -22.25 26.25
CA ASP A 327 -19.76 -21.77 25.40
C ASP A 327 -20.29 -20.97 24.20
N LEU A 328 -21.35 -21.44 23.54
CA LEU A 328 -22.02 -20.69 22.47
C LEU A 328 -22.57 -19.34 22.97
N PHE A 329 -23.17 -19.31 24.17
CA PHE A 329 -23.66 -18.07 24.77
C PHE A 329 -22.52 -17.06 24.98
N LEU A 330 -21.43 -17.49 25.61
CA LEU A 330 -20.26 -16.65 25.86
C LEU A 330 -19.65 -16.16 24.53
N GLN A 331 -19.57 -17.04 23.54
CA GLN A 331 -19.04 -16.70 22.22
C GLN A 331 -19.91 -15.66 21.49
N ILE A 332 -21.24 -15.79 21.52
CA ILE A 332 -22.16 -14.80 20.93
C ILE A 332 -22.05 -13.46 21.67
N LYS A 333 -21.96 -13.49 23.00
CA LYS A 333 -21.85 -12.30 23.83
C LYS A 333 -20.55 -11.54 23.58
N GLU A 334 -19.41 -12.24 23.56
CA GLU A 334 -18.10 -11.67 23.26
C GLU A 334 -18.08 -11.06 21.85
N LYS A 335 -18.61 -11.79 20.86
CA LYS A 335 -18.73 -11.30 19.48
C LYS A 335 -19.61 -10.06 19.35
N LEU A 336 -20.72 -9.99 20.11
CA LEU A 336 -21.57 -8.81 20.15
C LEU A 336 -20.86 -7.61 20.79
N ALA A 337 -20.10 -7.82 21.86
CA ALA A 337 -19.28 -6.77 22.49
C ALA A 337 -18.20 -6.24 21.54
N GLY A 338 -17.49 -7.14 20.83
CA GLY A 338 -16.48 -6.78 19.83
C GLY A 338 -17.04 -6.16 18.54
N SER A 339 -18.34 -6.31 18.27
CA SER A 339 -18.97 -5.87 17.02
C SER A 339 -18.92 -4.35 16.78
N ALA A 340 -18.69 -3.55 17.82
CA ALA A 340 -18.55 -2.10 17.72
C ALA A 340 -17.23 -1.66 17.05
N SER A 341 -16.18 -2.48 17.14
CA SER A 341 -14.87 -2.19 16.53
C SER A 341 -14.74 -2.63 15.07
N LEU A 342 -15.76 -3.30 14.50
CA LEU A 342 -15.74 -3.79 13.13
C LEU A 342 -16.06 -2.67 12.13
N TYR A 343 -15.33 -2.65 11.02
CA TYR A 343 -15.61 -1.80 9.88
C TYR A 343 -15.73 -2.63 8.59
N PRO A 344 -16.86 -2.56 7.86
CA PRO A 344 -18.08 -1.80 8.17
C PRO A 344 -18.79 -2.34 9.43
N PRO A 345 -19.64 -1.53 10.08
CA PRO A 345 -20.35 -1.95 11.28
C PRO A 345 -21.34 -3.10 10.97
N VAL A 346 -21.53 -3.99 11.94
CA VAL A 346 -22.57 -5.04 11.87
C VAL A 346 -23.95 -4.39 11.76
N SER A 347 -24.80 -4.92 10.87
CA SER A 347 -26.16 -4.43 10.68
C SER A 347 -27.00 -4.54 11.96
N LEU A 348 -27.95 -3.61 12.13
CA LEU A 348 -28.83 -3.59 13.30
C LEU A 348 -29.67 -4.87 13.40
N ASP A 349 -30.13 -5.41 12.26
CA ASP A 349 -30.92 -6.63 12.21
C ASP A 349 -30.15 -7.84 12.76
N VAL A 350 -28.89 -8.01 12.35
CA VAL A 350 -28.03 -9.10 12.86
C VAL A 350 -27.79 -8.94 14.35
N LYS A 351 -27.59 -7.71 14.84
CA LYS A 351 -27.45 -7.46 16.29
C LYS A 351 -28.72 -7.83 17.05
N GLN A 352 -29.90 -7.54 16.51
CA GLN A 352 -31.18 -7.91 17.11
C GLN A 352 -31.37 -9.43 17.11
N GLN A 353 -31.07 -10.11 16.00
CA GLN A 353 -31.14 -11.57 15.90
C GLN A 353 -30.23 -12.26 16.94
N LEU A 354 -28.97 -11.82 17.06
CA LEU A 354 -28.04 -12.38 18.04
C LEU A 354 -28.49 -12.13 19.49
N LYS A 355 -29.06 -10.96 19.79
CA LYS A 355 -29.67 -10.69 21.11
C LYS A 355 -30.88 -11.59 21.38
N GLY A 356 -31.68 -11.86 20.35
CA GLY A 356 -32.76 -12.85 20.39
C GLY A 356 -32.23 -14.24 20.73
N HIS A 357 -31.16 -14.67 20.05
CA HIS A 357 -30.51 -15.95 20.31
C HIS A 357 -29.99 -16.08 21.75
N LEU A 358 -29.34 -15.04 22.29
CA LEU A 358 -28.92 -15.02 23.70
C LEU A 358 -30.11 -15.21 24.66
N SER A 359 -31.23 -14.54 24.39
CA SER A 359 -32.44 -14.65 25.21
C SER A 359 -33.05 -16.05 25.13
N SER A 360 -33.05 -16.66 23.95
CA SER A 360 -33.50 -18.03 23.74
C SER A 360 -32.63 -19.05 24.46
N ILE A 361 -31.29 -18.90 24.41
CA ILE A 361 -30.34 -19.78 25.11
C ILE A 361 -30.56 -19.73 26.62
N ILE A 362 -30.71 -18.52 27.20
CA ILE A 362 -30.97 -18.36 28.63
C ILE A 362 -32.24 -19.11 29.04
N ARG A 363 -33.31 -19.01 28.25
CA ARG A 363 -34.60 -19.67 28.59
C ARG A 363 -34.52 -21.19 28.56
N THR A 364 -33.58 -21.77 27.83
CA THR A 364 -33.39 -23.24 27.72
C THR A 364 -32.47 -23.82 28.79
N LEU A 365 -31.67 -23.01 29.48
CA LEU A 365 -30.74 -23.47 30.52
C LEU A 365 -31.43 -23.61 31.89
N PRO A 366 -30.92 -24.46 32.80
CA PRO A 366 -31.46 -24.60 34.16
C PRO A 366 -31.27 -23.31 35.00
N GLU A 367 -32.08 -23.14 36.06
CA GLU A 367 -32.20 -21.87 36.80
C GLU A 367 -30.90 -21.39 37.45
N ASP A 368 -30.06 -22.33 37.89
CA ASP A 368 -28.74 -22.07 38.48
C ASP A 368 -27.78 -21.39 37.46
N LEU A 369 -27.73 -21.90 36.22
CA LEU A 369 -26.92 -21.34 35.14
C LEU A 369 -27.51 -20.04 34.58
N GLN A 370 -28.83 -19.89 34.59
CA GLN A 370 -29.48 -18.64 34.18
C GLN A 370 -29.07 -17.45 35.05
N PHE A 371 -28.97 -17.64 36.36
CA PHE A 371 -28.58 -16.59 37.29
C PHE A 371 -27.13 -16.15 37.05
N VAL A 372 -26.23 -17.10 36.83
CA VAL A 372 -24.80 -16.83 36.56
C VAL A 372 -24.63 -16.06 35.25
N LEU A 373 -25.30 -16.48 34.17
CA LEU A 373 -25.11 -15.87 32.85
C LEU A 373 -25.73 -14.49 32.69
N LYS A 374 -26.83 -14.20 33.41
CA LYS A 374 -27.44 -12.86 33.43
C LYS A 374 -26.58 -11.82 34.15
N ASN A 375 -25.74 -12.26 35.09
CA ASN A 375 -24.90 -11.40 35.92
C ASN A 375 -23.43 -11.37 35.49
N SER A 376 -23.00 -12.30 34.63
CA SER A 376 -21.77 -12.18 33.83
C SER A 376 -21.88 -11.06 32.83
#